data_AF-A0A966R7W5-F1
#
_entry.id   AF-A0A966R7W5-F1
#
_cell.length_a   1.000
_cell.length_b   1.000
_cell.length_c   1.000
_cell.angle_alpha   90.00
_cell.angle_beta   90.00
_cell.angle_gamma   90.00
#
_symmetry.space_group_name_H-M   'P 1'
#
loop_
_entity.id
_entity.type
_entity.pdbx_description
1 polymer ?
#
loop_
_entity_poly.entity_id
_entity_poly.type
_entity_poly.pdbx_seq_one_letter_code
_entity_poly.pdbx_strand_id
1 'polypeptide(L)'
;AAAAPTAFNPKERAAYVRAMVARVLEYRRERKTAEEIQERLPEFAEEYKHLFEMLTAPEGFDQQNLTVMLAMLDRMGQGALTQHEASVIVGKRLFDKYGKNSR
;
A
#
# COMPACT_ATOMS: atom_id res chain seq x y z
N ALA A 1 -5.42 26.90 -17.33
CA ALA A 1 -4.58 26.57 -16.15
C ALA A 1 -4.83 25.10 -15.82
N ALA A 2 -3.84 24.22 -15.97
CA ALA A 2 -4.04 22.79 -15.80
C ALA A 2 -2.79 22.13 -15.20
N ALA A 3 -3.05 21.15 -14.33
CA ALA A 3 -2.14 20.39 -13.46
C ALA A 3 -1.60 21.19 -12.26
N ALA A 4 -2.36 21.17 -11.16
CA ALA A 4 -1.76 21.35 -9.85
C ALA A 4 -0.65 20.29 -9.71
N PRO A 5 0.61 20.67 -9.45
CA PRO A 5 1.61 19.69 -9.07
C PRO A 5 1.08 19.05 -7.80
N THR A 6 1.01 17.73 -7.75
CA THR A 6 0.74 16.96 -6.54
C THR A 6 1.87 17.22 -5.55
N ALA A 7 1.84 18.39 -4.91
CA ALA A 7 2.69 18.82 -3.82
C ALA A 7 2.21 18.13 -2.53
N PHE A 8 2.11 16.80 -2.58
CA PHE A 8 1.87 16.00 -1.39
C PHE A 8 3.22 15.43 -0.96
N ASN A 9 3.67 15.86 0.22
CA ASN A 9 4.94 15.48 0.78
C ASN A 9 5.03 13.93 0.88
N PRO A 10 6.03 13.28 0.25
CA PRO A 10 6.19 11.83 0.30
C PRO A 10 6.16 11.24 1.73
N LYS A 11 6.60 12.02 2.72
CA LYS A 11 6.55 11.66 4.15
C LYS A 11 5.12 11.62 4.69
N GLU A 12 4.28 12.59 4.30
CA GLU A 12 2.86 12.63 4.68
C GLU A 12 2.10 11.46 4.06
N ARG A 13 2.44 11.10 2.82
CA ARG A 13 1.88 9.91 2.15
C ARG A 13 2.22 8.62 2.89
N ALA A 14 3.48 8.42 3.29
CA ALA A 14 3.89 7.21 4.00
C ALA A 14 3.18 7.09 5.38
N ALA A 15 3.09 8.19 6.12
CA ALA A 15 2.38 8.24 7.40
C ALA A 15 0.87 7.95 7.24
N TYR A 16 0.23 8.57 6.24
CA TYR A 16 -1.18 8.33 5.92
C TYR A 16 -1.44 6.86 5.58
N VAL A 17 -0.67 6.27 4.66
CA VAL A 17 -0.84 4.87 4.24
C VAL A 17 -0.67 3.91 5.42
N ARG A 18 0.30 4.15 6.31
CA ARG A 18 0.48 3.35 7.54
C ARG A 18 -0.74 3.44 8.45
N ALA A 19 -1.28 4.64 8.66
CA ALA A 19 -2.46 4.84 9.49
C ALA A 19 -3.68 4.12 8.90
N MET A 20 -3.87 4.19 7.58
CA MET A 20 -4.99 3.51 6.92
C MET A 20 -4.85 2.00 6.97
N VAL A 21 -3.65 1.47 6.71
CA VAL A 21 -3.36 0.03 6.85
C VAL A 21 -3.69 -0.44 8.26
N ALA A 22 -3.23 0.28 9.29
CA ALA A 22 -3.52 -0.07 10.68
C ALA A 22 -5.04 -0.13 10.96
N ARG A 23 -5.81 0.85 10.48
CA ARG A 23 -7.28 0.88 10.60
C ARG A 23 -7.95 -0.29 9.88
N VAL A 24 -7.52 -0.62 8.66
CA VAL A 24 -8.06 -1.78 7.94
C VAL A 24 -7.80 -3.07 8.71
N LEU A 25 -6.59 -3.23 9.27
CA LEU A 25 -6.28 -4.42 10.07
C LEU A 25 -7.09 -4.49 11.38
N GLU A 26 -7.33 -3.37 12.03
CA GLU A 26 -8.21 -3.27 13.19
C GLU A 26 -9.64 -3.71 12.83
N TYR A 27 -10.21 -3.15 11.76
CA TYR A 27 -11.55 -3.52 11.30
C TYR A 27 -11.66 -4.99 10.89
N ARG A 28 -10.59 -5.56 10.31
CA ARG A 28 -10.54 -7.01 10.05
C ARG A 28 -10.55 -7.84 11.33
N ARG A 29 -9.87 -7.39 12.39
CA ARG A 29 -9.92 -8.07 13.71
C ARG A 29 -11.32 -7.99 14.32
N GLU A 30 -12.05 -6.92 14.05
CA GLU A 30 -13.47 -6.77 14.40
C GLU A 30 -14.42 -7.59 13.50
N ARG A 31 -13.88 -8.36 12.54
CA ARG A 31 -14.63 -9.16 11.55
C ARG A 31 -15.54 -8.34 10.63
N LYS A 32 -15.21 -7.08 10.37
CA LYS A 32 -15.91 -6.26 9.37
C LYS A 32 -15.67 -6.77 7.95
N THR A 33 -16.68 -6.66 7.10
CA THR A 33 -16.58 -7.01 5.67
C THR A 33 -15.81 -5.95 4.88
N ALA A 34 -15.38 -6.30 3.67
CA ALA A 34 -14.73 -5.33 2.78
C ALA A 34 -15.64 -4.12 2.50
N GLU A 35 -16.95 -4.33 2.30
CA GLU A 35 -17.90 -3.24 2.09
C GLU A 35 -17.98 -2.31 3.31
N GLU A 36 -18.09 -2.86 4.52
CA GLU A 36 -18.15 -2.05 5.75
C GLU A 36 -16.87 -1.24 5.99
N ILE A 37 -15.71 -1.79 5.61
CA ILE A 37 -14.43 -1.10 5.69
C ILE A 37 -14.36 0.00 4.63
N GLN A 38 -14.86 -0.24 3.43
CA GLN A 38 -14.91 0.74 2.34
C GLN A 38 -15.80 1.93 2.71
N GLU A 39 -16.97 1.69 3.30
CA GLU A 39 -17.87 2.76 3.79
C GLU A 39 -17.21 3.63 4.87
N ARG A 40 -16.32 3.05 5.67
CA ARG A 40 -15.60 3.75 6.74
C ARG A 40 -14.35 4.48 6.27
N LEU A 41 -13.74 4.00 5.18
CA LEU A 41 -12.48 4.52 4.63
C LEU A 41 -12.61 4.73 3.11
N PRO A 42 -13.60 5.52 2.64
CA PRO A 42 -13.92 5.61 1.21
C PRO A 42 -12.76 6.20 0.40
N GLU A 43 -12.14 7.27 0.91
CA GLU A 43 -10.98 7.93 0.27
C GLU A 43 -9.80 6.96 0.10
N PHE A 44 -9.54 6.12 1.11
CA PHE A 44 -8.45 5.15 1.03
C PHE A 44 -8.78 4.02 0.05
N ALA A 45 -10.02 3.55 0.01
CA ALA A 45 -10.48 2.55 -0.94
C ALA A 45 -10.44 3.07 -2.39
N GLU A 46 -10.63 4.38 -2.61
CA GLU A 46 -10.56 4.99 -3.92
C GLU A 46 -9.12 5.29 -4.35
N GLU A 47 -8.36 6.03 -3.52
CA GLU A 47 -6.99 6.46 -3.86
C GLU A 47 -5.98 5.31 -3.85
N TYR A 48 -6.20 4.30 -3.01
CA TYR A 48 -5.31 3.15 -2.83
C TYR A 48 -6.04 1.83 -3.07
N LYS A 49 -6.94 1.80 -4.06
CA LYS A 49 -7.78 0.64 -4.41
C LYS A 49 -7.09 -0.72 -4.33
N HIS A 50 -5.96 -0.91 -5.01
CA HIS A 50 -5.27 -2.20 -5.00
C HIS A 50 -4.69 -2.60 -3.63
N LEU A 51 -4.23 -1.61 -2.85
CA LEU A 51 -3.77 -1.87 -1.49
C LEU A 51 -4.95 -2.23 -0.60
N PHE A 52 -6.07 -1.52 -0.74
CA PHE A 52 -7.31 -1.82 -0.03
C PHE A 52 -7.81 -3.23 -0.35
N GLU A 53 -7.96 -3.58 -1.63
CA GLU A 53 -8.37 -4.90 -2.11
C GLU A 53 -7.49 -6.01 -1.53
N MET A 54 -6.16 -5.82 -1.57
CA MET A 54 -5.22 -6.77 -0.97
C MET A 54 -5.42 -6.91 0.54
N LEU A 55 -5.60 -5.80 1.26
CA LEU A 55 -5.76 -5.84 2.72
C LEU A 55 -7.08 -6.49 3.14
N THR A 56 -8.15 -6.32 2.37
CA THR A 56 -9.49 -6.88 2.63
C THR A 56 -9.73 -8.24 2.00
N ALA A 57 -8.76 -8.80 1.27
CA ALA A 57 -8.88 -10.09 0.61
C ALA A 57 -9.26 -11.21 1.61
N PRO A 58 -10.29 -12.02 1.32
CA PRO A 58 -10.80 -13.05 2.22
C PRO A 58 -9.77 -14.15 2.48
N GLU A 59 -8.93 -14.48 1.51
CA GLU A 59 -7.81 -15.41 1.61
C GLU A 59 -6.65 -14.90 2.50
N GLY A 60 -6.75 -13.65 2.95
CA GLY A 60 -5.68 -12.96 3.66
C GLY A 60 -4.65 -12.36 2.71
N PHE A 61 -3.58 -11.80 3.28
CA PHE A 61 -2.50 -11.22 2.49
C PHE A 61 -1.16 -11.56 3.13
N ASP A 62 -0.11 -11.48 2.33
CA ASP A 62 1.25 -11.66 2.82
C ASP A 62 1.71 -10.43 3.61
N GLN A 63 1.77 -10.57 4.93
CA GLN A 63 2.24 -9.54 5.86
C GLN A 63 3.69 -9.13 5.61
N GLN A 64 4.55 -10.03 5.13
CA GLN A 64 5.93 -9.70 4.80
C GLN A 64 5.99 -8.77 3.59
N ASN A 65 5.17 -9.02 2.56
CA ASN A 65 5.06 -8.14 1.40
C ASN A 65 4.53 -6.75 1.78
N LEU A 66 3.50 -6.68 2.63
CA LEU A 66 2.98 -5.41 3.14
C LEU A 66 4.06 -4.63 3.91
N THR A 67 4.79 -5.30 4.81
CA THR A 67 5.86 -4.67 5.60
C THR A 67 6.93 -4.05 4.71
N VAL A 68 7.27 -4.73 3.62
CA VAL A 68 8.27 -4.26 2.65
C VAL A 68 7.78 -3.06 1.87
N MET A 69 6.52 -3.08 1.40
CA MET A 69 5.92 -1.94 0.71
C MET A 69 5.91 -0.69 1.61
N LEU A 70 5.56 -0.85 2.89
CA LEU A 70 5.58 0.24 3.86
C LEU A 70 7.00 0.75 4.13
N ALA A 71 7.99 -0.14 4.23
CA ALA A 71 9.39 0.24 4.40
C ALA A 71 9.93 1.01 3.19
N MET A 72 9.47 0.69 1.98
CA MET A 72 9.84 1.43 0.76
C MET A 72 9.21 2.81 0.72
N LEU A 73 7.93 2.93 1.09
CA LEU A 73 7.25 4.22 1.22
C LEU A 73 7.97 5.13 2.23
N ASP A 74 8.45 4.58 3.35
CA ASP A 74 9.24 5.36 4.32
C ASP A 74 10.57 5.83 3.74
N ARG A 75 11.30 4.97 3.01
CA ARG A 75 12.58 5.33 2.39
C ARG A 75 12.41 6.41 1.32
N MET A 76 11.29 6.41 0.61
CA MET A 76 10.91 7.49 -0.30
C MET A 76 10.57 8.78 0.46
N GLY A 77 9.85 8.68 1.57
CA GLY A 77 9.52 9.81 2.47
C GLY A 77 10.74 10.47 3.13
N GLN A 78 11.84 9.73 3.29
CA GLN A 78 13.10 10.21 3.86
C GLN A 78 14.06 10.81 2.82
N GLY A 79 13.71 10.77 1.53
CA GLY A 79 14.60 11.20 0.44
C GLY A 79 15.79 10.25 0.20
N ALA A 80 15.80 9.08 0.84
CA ALA A 80 16.84 8.06 0.73
C ALA A 80 16.64 7.14 -0.49
N LEU A 81 15.50 7.24 -1.17
CA LEU A 81 15.14 6.40 -2.31
C LEU A 81 14.22 7.17 -3.25
N THR A 82 14.60 7.28 -4.51
CA THR A 82 13.75 7.88 -5.54
C THR A 82 12.57 6.94 -5.86
N GLN A 83 11.46 7.49 -6.37
CA GLN A 83 10.31 6.69 -6.81
C GLN A 83 10.71 5.62 -7.85
N HIS A 84 11.69 5.92 -8.70
CA HIS A 84 12.20 4.99 -9.69
C HIS A 84 12.90 3.79 -9.03
N GLU A 85 13.78 4.04 -8.07
CA GLU A 85 14.47 2.99 -7.31
C GLU A 85 13.48 2.12 -6.52
N ALA A 86 12.42 2.72 -5.95
CA ALA A 86 11.39 1.98 -5.24
C ALA A 86 10.65 1.02 -6.17
N SER A 87 10.25 1.50 -7.36
CA SER A 87 9.61 0.68 -8.39
C SER A 87 10.48 -0.49 -8.84
N VAL A 88 11.80 -0.29 -8.99
CA VAL A 88 12.75 -1.36 -9.37
C VAL A 88 12.83 -2.45 -8.29
N ILE A 89 12.90 -2.07 -7.01
CA ILE A 89 13.02 -3.05 -5.93
C ILE A 89 11.69 -3.82 -5.75
N VAL A 90 10.54 -3.15 -5.86
CA VAL A 90 9.22 -3.82 -5.84
C VAL A 90 9.10 -4.78 -7.04
N GLY A 91 9.41 -4.32 -8.24
CA GLY A 91 9.33 -5.11 -9.47
C GLY A 91 10.22 -6.35 -9.41
N LYS A 92 11.47 -6.22 -8.93
CA LYS A 92 12.39 -7.34 -8.73
C LYS A 92 11.84 -8.37 -7.74
N ARG A 93 11.23 -7.91 -6.63
CA ARG A 93 10.67 -8.80 -5.61
C ARG A 93 9.43 -9.54 -6.09
N LEU A 94 8.58 -8.89 -6.89
CA LEU A 94 7.45 -9.53 -7.55
C LEU A 94 7.92 -10.57 -8.56
N PHE A 95 8.95 -10.26 -9.37
CA PHE A 95 9.56 -11.21 -10.28
C PHE A 95 10.19 -12.40 -9.55
N ASP A 96 10.91 -12.17 -8.44
CA ASP A 96 11.52 -13.25 -7.66
C ASP A 96 10.48 -14.19 -7.02
N LYS A 97 9.31 -13.65 -6.64
CA LYS A 97 8.23 -14.43 -5.99
C LYS A 97 7.32 -15.15 -6.99
N TYR A 98 6.96 -14.49 -8.10
CA TYR A 98 5.99 -15.02 -9.06
C TYR A 98 6.61 -15.45 -10.41
N GLY A 99 7.72 -14.84 -10.81
CA GLY A 99 8.44 -15.16 -12.05
C GLY A 99 9.27 -16.44 -11.99
N LYS A 100 9.52 -17.00 -10.79
CA LYS A 100 10.22 -18.28 -10.61
C LYS A 100 9.35 -19.53 -10.76
N ASN A 101 8.02 -19.40 -10.90
CA ASN A 101 7.13 -20.54 -11.15
C ASN A 101 6.92 -20.85 -12.65
N SER A 102 7.71 -20.25 -13.53
CA SER A 102 7.76 -20.57 -14.97
C SER A 102 8.91 -21.53 -15.27
N ARG A 103 8.89 -22.74 -14.70
CA ARG A 103 9.70 -23.88 -15.16
C ARG A 103 8.91 -25.16 -15.07
#